data_AF-A0A356ETX1-F1
#
_entry.id   AF-A0A356ETX1-F1
#
_cell.length_a   1.000
_cell.length_b   1.000
_cell.length_c   1.000
_cell.angle_alpha   90.00
_cell.angle_beta   90.00
_cell.angle_gamma   90.00
#
_symmetry.space_group_name_H-M   'P 1'
#
loop_
_entity.id
_entity.type
_entity.pdbx_description
1 polymer ?
#
loop_
_entity_poly.entity_id
_entity_poly.type
_entity_poly.pdbx_seq_one_letter_code
_entity_poly.pdbx_strand_id
1 'polypeptide(L)'
;MGNSAGGRWRNVQDSDAGQDDERGASIYIRGHWQVENCLHFIEDRWWDEDRHYTKRPGLAESFAALTNAALSVLRLIHPPNRPLRATDELIQSAPASALPKFGFI
;
A
#
# COMPACT_ATOMS: atom_id res chain seq x y z
N MET A 1 12.80 -14.60 62.11
CA MET A 1 12.23 -15.01 60.81
C MET A 1 11.23 -13.94 60.38
N GLY A 2 11.44 -13.32 59.21
CA GLY A 2 10.50 -12.36 58.61
C GLY A 2 11.20 -11.15 57.98
N ASN A 3 11.74 -11.30 56.77
CA ASN A 3 12.22 -10.19 55.94
C ASN A 3 11.02 -9.44 55.34
N SER A 4 10.99 -8.10 55.42
CA SER A 4 10.15 -7.27 54.56
C SER A 4 11.00 -6.18 53.92
N ALA A 5 11.50 -6.46 52.71
CA ALA A 5 12.14 -5.49 51.86
C ALA A 5 11.07 -4.62 51.18
N GLY A 6 10.96 -3.36 51.59
CA GLY A 6 10.14 -2.36 50.92
C GLY A 6 10.79 -1.94 49.60
N GLY A 7 10.39 -2.57 48.50
CA GLY A 7 10.85 -2.24 47.15
C GLY A 7 10.31 -0.88 46.71
N ARG A 8 11.19 0.13 46.74
CA ARG A 8 10.98 1.47 46.18
C ARG A 8 10.94 1.38 44.65
N TRP A 9 9.75 1.42 44.05
CA TRP A 9 9.59 1.58 42.61
C TRP A 9 10.23 2.91 42.19
N ARG A 10 11.26 2.85 41.36
CA ARG A 10 11.98 4.01 40.82
C ARG A 10 11.33 4.37 39.49
N ASN A 11 10.72 5.55 39.39
CA ASN A 11 10.15 6.04 38.13
C ASN A 11 11.27 6.28 37.13
N VAL A 12 11.32 5.45 36.09
CA VAL A 12 12.16 5.64 34.89
C VAL A 12 11.40 6.62 33.98
N GLN A 13 11.36 7.90 34.35
CA GLN A 13 10.74 8.93 33.51
C GLN A 13 11.63 10.16 33.28
N ASP A 14 12.88 10.14 33.73
CA ASP A 14 13.86 11.15 33.34
C ASP A 14 14.74 10.56 32.23
N SER A 15 14.24 10.60 31.00
CA SER A 15 15.02 10.29 29.79
C SER A 15 14.61 11.29 28.71
N ASP A 16 15.40 12.34 28.57
CA ASP A 16 15.35 13.38 27.52
C ASP A 16 15.70 12.81 26.12
N ALA A 17 15.19 11.63 25.80
CA ALA A 17 15.50 10.86 24.58
C ALA A 17 14.24 10.50 23.77
N GLY A 18 13.19 11.34 23.81
CA GLY A 18 11.85 10.94 23.36
C GLY A 18 11.01 12.02 22.69
N GLN A 19 11.60 12.95 21.93
CA GLN A 19 10.80 13.90 21.12
C GLN A 19 11.18 13.87 19.63
N ASP A 20 12.40 13.47 19.32
CA ASP A 20 13.00 13.34 18.00
C ASP A 20 12.65 12.01 17.31
N ASP A 21 12.39 10.95 18.09
CA ASP A 21 11.85 9.67 17.62
C ASP A 21 10.36 9.74 17.30
N GLU A 22 9.56 10.43 18.10
CA GLU A 22 8.11 10.59 17.94
C GLU A 22 7.76 11.34 16.64
N ARG A 23 8.55 12.37 16.29
CA ARG A 23 8.39 13.10 15.03
C ARG A 23 8.71 12.25 13.82
N GLY A 24 9.79 11.46 13.89
CA GLY A 24 10.17 10.51 12.85
C GLY A 24 9.10 9.44 12.63
N ALA A 25 8.56 8.88 13.71
CA ALA A 25 7.46 7.92 13.66
C ALA A 25 6.19 8.54 13.04
N SER A 26 5.82 9.76 13.43
CA SER A 26 4.63 10.46 12.88
C SER A 26 4.75 10.73 11.37
N ILE A 27 5.92 11.16 10.90
CA ILE A 27 6.18 11.37 9.47
C ILE A 27 6.11 10.05 8.71
N TYR A 28 6.72 8.99 9.24
CA TYR A 28 6.69 7.67 8.63
C TYR A 28 5.27 7.11 8.53
N ILE A 29 4.50 7.17 9.62
CA ILE A 29 3.12 6.73 9.67
C ILE A 29 2.28 7.49 8.64
N ARG A 30 2.39 8.82 8.59
CA ARG A 30 1.66 9.62 7.59
C ARG A 30 2.06 9.30 6.16
N GLY A 31 3.36 9.10 5.90
CA GLY A 31 3.86 8.71 4.58
C GLY A 31 3.36 7.33 4.15
N HIS A 32 3.35 6.36 5.06
CA HIS A 32 2.82 5.03 4.84
C HIS A 32 1.33 5.08 4.43
N TRP A 33 0.50 5.82 5.18
CA TRP A 33 -0.91 6.00 4.85
C TRP A 33 -1.15 6.74 3.54
N GLN A 34 -0.28 7.68 3.15
CA GLN A 34 -0.43 8.35 1.85
C GLN A 34 -0.23 7.38 0.68
N VAL A 35 0.74 6.48 0.77
CA VAL A 35 0.98 5.46 -0.26
C VAL A 35 -0.20 4.50 -0.34
N GLU A 36 -0.64 4.01 0.82
CA GLU A 36 -1.78 3.09 0.92
C GLU A 36 -3.08 3.73 0.39
N ASN A 37 -3.40 4.96 0.78
CA ASN A 37 -4.59 5.66 0.29
C ASN A 37 -4.57 5.90 -1.23
N CYS A 38 -3.40 6.20 -1.80
CA CYS A 38 -3.27 6.37 -3.25
C CYS A 38 -3.42 5.04 -4.01
N LEU A 39 -2.96 3.93 -3.42
CA LEU A 39 -3.12 2.60 -3.99
C LEU A 39 -4.60 2.19 -3.96
N HIS A 40 -5.23 2.24 -2.79
CA HIS A 40 -6.67 1.93 -2.60
C HIS A 40 -7.55 2.81 -3.47
N PHE A 41 -7.24 4.10 -3.64
CA PHE A 41 -8.02 4.96 -4.55
C PHE A 41 -8.03 4.47 -6.00
N ILE A 42 -6.92 3.91 -6.49
CA ILE A 42 -6.84 3.39 -7.86
C ILE A 42 -7.60 2.07 -7.94
N GLU A 43 -7.30 1.13 -7.04
CA GLU A 43 -7.87 -0.22 -7.09
C GLU A 43 -9.37 -0.23 -6.79
N ASP A 44 -9.82 0.43 -5.71
CA ASP A 44 -11.23 0.49 -5.32
C ASP A 44 -12.07 1.28 -6.31
N ARG A 45 -11.54 2.42 -6.79
CA ARG A 45 -12.37 3.37 -7.56
C ARG A 45 -12.36 3.10 -9.05
N TRP A 46 -11.26 2.60 -9.62
CA TRP A 46 -11.14 2.41 -11.06
C TRP A 46 -11.40 0.97 -11.48
N TRP A 47 -10.96 0.00 -10.68
CA TRP A 47 -11.14 -1.42 -10.98
C TRP A 47 -12.27 -2.09 -10.20
N ASP A 48 -12.92 -1.34 -9.32
CA ASP A 48 -14.04 -1.83 -8.52
C ASP A 48 -13.62 -3.09 -7.74
N GLU A 49 -12.38 -3.07 -7.21
CA GLU A 49 -11.78 -4.21 -6.49
C GLU A 49 -12.73 -4.67 -5.37
N ASP A 50 -13.27 -3.74 -4.59
CA ASP A 50 -14.23 -3.97 -3.51
C ASP A 50 -15.52 -4.71 -3.92
N ARG A 51 -15.94 -4.65 -5.19
CA ARG A 51 -17.07 -5.48 -5.65
C ARG A 51 -16.72 -6.96 -5.78
N HIS A 52 -15.44 -7.30 -5.83
CA HIS A 52 -15.00 -8.68 -5.91
C HIS A 52 -15.09 -9.33 -4.53
N TYR A 53 -16.16 -10.10 -4.33
CA TYR A 53 -16.35 -10.89 -3.13
C TYR A 53 -16.07 -12.37 -3.38
N THR A 54 -15.25 -12.97 -2.53
CA THR A 54 -14.97 -14.41 -2.55
C THR A 54 -15.06 -15.03 -1.16
N LYS A 55 -15.63 -16.23 -1.08
CA LYS A 55 -15.68 -17.05 0.14
C LYS A 55 -14.49 -18.01 0.25
N ARG A 56 -13.62 -18.08 -0.78
CA ARG A 56 -12.46 -18.97 -0.80
C ARG A 56 -11.29 -18.31 -0.08
N PRO A 57 -10.71 -18.93 0.96
CA PRO A 57 -9.54 -18.38 1.63
C PRO A 57 -8.36 -18.27 0.66
N GLY A 58 -7.55 -17.22 0.81
CA GLY A 58 -6.38 -16.95 -0.04
C GLY A 58 -6.67 -16.38 -1.43
N LEU A 59 -7.93 -16.42 -1.91
CA LEU A 59 -8.26 -15.86 -3.23
C LEU A 59 -8.25 -14.32 -3.22
N ALA A 60 -8.65 -13.70 -2.11
CA ALA A 60 -8.54 -12.24 -1.94
C ALA A 60 -7.08 -11.78 -2.03
N GLU A 61 -6.17 -12.45 -1.32
CA GLU A 61 -4.73 -12.16 -1.38
C GLU A 61 -4.15 -12.37 -2.79
N SER A 62 -4.53 -13.46 -3.45
CA SER A 62 -4.09 -13.74 -4.82
C SER A 62 -4.60 -12.67 -5.80
N PHE A 63 -5.82 -12.19 -5.62
CA PHE A 63 -6.40 -11.13 -6.44
C PHE A 63 -5.67 -9.80 -6.22
N ALA A 64 -5.44 -9.41 -4.97
CA ALA A 64 -4.67 -8.23 -4.61
C ALA A 64 -3.24 -8.29 -5.19
N ALA A 65 -2.59 -9.45 -5.20
CA ALA A 65 -1.28 -9.61 -5.82
C ALA A 65 -1.33 -9.40 -7.35
N LEU A 66 -2.40 -9.86 -8.00
CA LEU A 66 -2.60 -9.68 -9.44
C LEU A 66 -2.90 -8.22 -9.81
N THR A 67 -3.76 -7.52 -9.06
CA THR A 67 -4.06 -6.10 -9.30
C THR A 67 -2.81 -5.25 -9.09
N ASN A 68 -2.05 -5.49 -8.02
CA ASN A 68 -0.78 -4.81 -7.78
C ASN A 68 0.25 -5.04 -8.91
N ALA A 69 0.33 -6.27 -9.42
CA ALA A 69 1.19 -6.59 -10.57
C ALA A 69 0.71 -5.86 -11.84
N ALA A 70 -0.59 -5.87 -12.12
CA ALA A 70 -1.17 -5.15 -13.26
C ALA A 70 -0.93 -3.64 -13.17
N LEU A 71 -1.05 -3.04 -11.98
CA LEU A 71 -0.80 -1.62 -11.77
C LEU A 71 0.68 -1.27 -11.97
N SER A 72 1.58 -2.12 -11.50
CA SER A 72 3.02 -1.97 -11.72
C SER A 72 3.36 -2.02 -13.21
N VAL A 73 2.74 -2.94 -13.96
CA VAL A 73 2.88 -3.03 -15.41
C VAL A 73 2.32 -1.80 -16.10
N LEU A 74 1.12 -1.33 -15.71
CA LEU A 74 0.52 -0.12 -16.25
C LEU A 74 1.41 1.11 -16.03
N ARG A 75 2.02 1.23 -14.84
CA ARG A 75 3.00 2.27 -14.51
C ARG A 75 4.24 2.21 -15.41
N LEU A 76 4.68 1.03 -15.82
CA LEU A 76 5.83 0.88 -16.73
C LEU A 76 5.51 1.33 -18.16
N ILE A 77 4.27 1.11 -18.63
CA ILE A 77 3.91 1.27 -20.05
C ILE A 77 3.13 2.55 -20.37
N HIS A 78 2.65 3.28 -19.36
CA HIS A 78 1.93 4.54 -19.59
C HIS A 78 2.89 5.66 -20.01
N PRO A 79 2.55 6.46 -21.04
CA PRO A 79 3.39 7.58 -21.45
C PRO A 79 3.24 8.76 -20.46
N PRO A 80 4.29 9.58 -20.27
CA PRO A 80 4.29 10.65 -19.26
C PRO A 80 3.24 11.74 -19.52
N ASN A 81 2.80 11.91 -20.77
CA ASN A 81 1.81 12.91 -21.16
C ASN A 81 0.36 12.38 -21.15
N ARG A 82 0.12 11.19 -20.58
CA ARG A 82 -1.21 10.59 -20.49
C ARG A 82 -1.47 10.13 -19.05
N PRO A 83 -2.63 10.45 -18.46
CA PRO A 83 -2.96 9.92 -17.13
C PRO A 83 -3.05 8.39 -17.17
N LEU A 84 -2.69 7.72 -16.06
CA LEU A 84 -2.73 6.26 -15.96
C LEU A 84 -4.10 5.70 -16.36
N ARG A 85 -5.18 6.31 -15.85
CA ARG A 85 -6.57 5.92 -16.14
C ARG A 85 -6.89 5.89 -17.64
N ALA A 86 -6.44 6.87 -18.41
CA ALA A 86 -6.68 6.89 -19.85
C ALA A 86 -5.87 5.81 -20.61
N THR A 87 -4.73 5.39 -20.05
CA THR A 87 -3.98 4.25 -20.60
C THR A 87 -4.68 2.94 -20.28
N ASP A 88 -5.20 2.80 -19.05
CA ASP A 88 -6.01 1.65 -18.61
C ASP A 88 -7.26 1.48 -19.47
N GLU A 89 -8.07 2.53 -19.64
CA GLU A 89 -9.29 2.50 -20.47
C GLU A 89 -9.01 2.09 -21.93
N LEU A 90 -7.88 2.53 -22.48
CA LEU A 90 -7.44 2.15 -23.83
C LEU A 90 -7.06 0.66 -23.91
N ILE A 91 -6.35 0.14 -22.91
CA ILE A 91 -5.97 -1.27 -22.85
C ILE A 91 -7.20 -2.14 -22.59
N GLN A 92 -8.11 -1.71 -21.72
CA GLN A 92 -9.34 -2.44 -21.43
C GLN A 92 -10.26 -2.54 -22.65
N SER A 93 -10.39 -1.45 -23.42
CA SER A 93 -11.19 -1.44 -24.66
C SER A 93 -10.50 -2.14 -25.84
N ALA A 94 -9.17 -2.20 -25.85
CA ALA A 94 -8.39 -2.85 -26.89
C ALA A 94 -7.15 -3.55 -26.30
N PRO A 95 -7.28 -4.76 -25.73
CA PRO A 95 -6.19 -5.42 -24.97
C PRO A 95 -4.95 -5.69 -25.83
N ALA A 96 -5.14 -5.99 -27.11
CA ALA A 96 -4.04 -6.18 -28.05
C ALA A 96 -3.15 -4.93 -28.24
N SER A 97 -3.65 -3.73 -27.93
CA SER A 97 -2.88 -2.48 -28.03
C SER A 97 -1.70 -2.41 -27.06
N ALA A 98 -1.69 -3.24 -26.02
CA ALA A 98 -0.59 -3.32 -25.06
C ALA A 98 0.55 -4.23 -25.55
N LEU A 99 0.27 -5.19 -26.44
CA LEU A 99 1.23 -6.22 -26.87
C LEU A 99 2.53 -5.64 -27.46
N PRO A 100 2.49 -4.61 -28.34
CA PRO A 100 3.70 -4.01 -28.88
C PRO A 100 4.61 -3.40 -27.80
N LYS A 101 4.04 -2.96 -26.68
CA LYS A 101 4.81 -2.39 -25.56
C LYS A 101 5.64 -3.43 -24.81
N PHE A 102 5.32 -4.71 -24.98
CA PHE A 102 6.07 -5.84 -24.43
C PHE A 102 6.95 -6.55 -25.49
N GLY A 103 7.02 -6.02 -26.71
CA GLY A 103 7.81 -6.62 -27.79
C GLY A 103 7.11 -7.76 -28.53
N PHE A 104 5.81 -7.96 -28.32
CA PHE A 104 5.01 -8.88 -29.13
C PHE A 104 4.52 -8.17 -30.40
N ILE A 105 4.56 -8.89 -31.53
CA ILE A 105 4.17 -8.44 -32.87
C ILE A 105 2.83 -9.04 -33.28
#